data_AF-A0A7S0E0A6-F1
#
_entry.id   AF-A0A7S0E0A6-F1
#
_cell.length_a   1.000
_cell.length_b   1.000
_cell.length_c   1.000
_cell.angle_alpha   90.00
_cell.angle_beta   90.00
_cell.angle_gamma   90.00
#
_symmetry.space_group_name_H-M   'P 1'
#
loop_
_entity.id
_entity.type
_entity.pdbx_description
1 polymer ?
#
loop_
_entity_poly.entity_id
_entity_poly.type
_entity_poly.pdbx_seq_one_letter_code
_entity_poly.pdbx_strand_id
1 'polypeptide(L)'
;HKPPCAALVSSQKSMDELPVGVRAAMAMANGNRPTMTAEVVAVEEVQEKSVFVVKVSTAHDSYNSYNVRRRYRQFDALHAVLKLGYRNLPELPGKGGMSGGRGDQKFIDKRRDGLSAYLRALIADPVLAGCDDVRSFLEFGSAEQLMGKLHEKDLMVNVLVGEKDKAHEQLRKRLAEVVASESRLQAQLADLKTQLDEAARQREQMRTSSEASISAARQQAHEAAAAAGEAREEAEAHQQQLETAEAANRVRVE
;
A
#
# COMPACT_ATOMS: atom_id res chain seq x y z
N HIS A 1 47.31 -5.88 44.73
CA HIS A 1 45.92 -6.20 44.32
C HIS A 1 44.99 -5.01 44.58
N LYS A 2 44.53 -4.34 43.51
CA LYS A 2 43.29 -3.54 43.45
C LYS A 2 42.90 -3.40 41.95
N PRO A 3 41.61 -3.54 41.56
CA PRO A 3 41.21 -3.84 40.18
C PRO A 3 41.06 -2.59 39.28
N PRO A 4 40.89 -2.76 37.95
CA PRO A 4 41.09 -1.72 36.95
C PRO A 4 39.85 -0.86 36.68
N CYS A 5 40.11 0.33 36.13
CA CYS A 5 39.15 1.24 35.52
C CYS A 5 38.22 0.53 34.53
N ALA A 6 36.91 0.60 34.74
CA ALA A 6 35.93 0.24 33.74
C ALA A 6 34.72 1.18 33.77
N ALA A 7 34.34 1.61 32.57
CA ALA A 7 33.02 2.07 32.15
C ALA A 7 32.51 3.43 32.67
N LEU A 8 32.83 4.48 31.92
CA LEU A 8 31.99 5.68 31.83
C LEU A 8 31.80 6.12 30.38
N VAL A 9 31.52 5.15 29.49
CA VAL A 9 31.14 5.42 28.09
C VAL A 9 30.13 4.35 27.65
N SER A 10 28.88 4.42 28.13
CA SER A 10 27.84 3.53 27.61
C SER A 10 26.40 4.04 27.61
N SER A 11 26.08 5.22 28.14
CA SER A 11 24.67 5.69 28.11
C SER A 11 24.33 6.66 26.98
N GLN A 12 25.30 7.32 26.34
CA GLN A 12 24.99 8.35 25.32
C GLN A 12 24.56 7.78 23.97
N LYS A 13 24.95 6.54 23.62
CA LYS A 13 24.61 5.93 22.32
C LYS A 13 23.15 5.51 22.15
N SER A 14 22.36 5.48 23.23
CA SER A 14 20.95 4.99 23.17
C SER A 14 19.91 6.07 22.83
N MET A 15 20.27 7.35 22.88
CA MET A 15 19.32 8.45 22.64
C MET A 15 19.14 8.80 21.16
N ASP A 16 20.12 8.51 20.31
CA ASP A 16 20.07 8.90 18.89
C ASP A 16 19.29 7.92 18.00
N GLU A 17 18.99 6.70 18.48
CA GLU A 17 18.23 5.69 17.73
C GLU A 17 16.71 5.77 17.96
N LEU A 18 16.24 6.64 18.86
CA LEU A 18 14.82 6.80 19.12
C LEU A 18 14.15 7.72 18.09
N PRO A 19 12.90 7.43 17.65
CA PRO A 19 12.15 8.31 16.78
C PRO A 19 12.06 9.73 17.36
N VAL A 20 12.18 10.74 16.50
CA VAL A 20 12.25 12.16 16.88
C VAL A 20 11.11 12.57 17.83
N GLY A 21 9.90 12.06 17.61
CA GLY A 21 8.75 12.31 18.49
C GLY A 21 8.87 11.71 19.91
N VAL A 22 9.54 10.57 20.05
CA VAL A 22 9.78 9.91 21.35
C VAL A 22 10.88 10.61 22.13
N ARG A 23 11.95 11.06 21.43
CA ARG A 23 12.99 11.91 22.01
C ARG A 23 12.43 13.23 22.52
N ALA A 24 11.57 13.87 21.73
CA ALA A 24 10.89 15.10 22.11
C ALA A 24 9.99 14.88 23.35
N ALA A 25 9.19 13.82 23.36
CA ALA A 25 8.32 13.50 24.51
C ALA A 25 9.11 13.20 25.80
N MET A 26 10.24 12.48 25.71
CA MET A 26 11.12 12.19 26.85
C MET A 26 11.87 13.43 27.36
N ALA A 27 12.27 14.36 26.47
CA ALA A 27 12.84 15.65 26.87
C ALA A 27 11.83 16.52 27.64
N MET A 28 10.56 16.51 27.23
CA MET A 28 9.46 17.16 27.94
C MET A 28 9.20 16.56 29.33
N ALA A 29 9.39 15.24 29.49
CA ALA A 29 9.22 14.53 30.76
C ALA A 29 10.35 14.80 31.78
N ASN A 30 11.57 15.09 31.30
CA ASN A 30 12.75 15.33 32.15
C ASN A 30 12.97 16.82 32.51
N GLY A 31 11.97 17.68 32.29
CA GLY A 31 12.06 19.12 32.60
C GLY A 31 12.99 19.91 31.67
N ASN A 32 13.62 19.26 30.68
CA ASN A 32 14.49 19.89 29.72
C ASN A 32 13.66 20.33 28.50
N ARG A 33 12.92 21.42 28.64
CA ARG A 33 12.17 22.00 27.52
C ARG A 33 13.14 22.32 26.38
N PRO A 34 12.81 21.98 25.12
CA PRO A 34 13.64 22.34 23.98
C PRO A 34 13.82 23.85 23.97
N THR A 35 15.08 24.29 23.95
CA THR A 35 15.43 25.70 23.74
C THR A 35 15.01 26.08 22.33
N MET A 36 13.77 26.55 22.20
CA MET A 36 13.28 27.18 20.98
C MET A 36 14.04 28.49 20.80
N THR A 37 14.34 28.84 19.55
CA THR A 37 14.95 30.12 19.19
C THR A 37 14.05 30.77 18.14
N ALA A 38 13.88 32.07 18.23
CA ALA A 38 13.16 32.85 17.23
C ALA A 38 13.93 34.11 16.90
N GLU A 39 14.07 34.38 15.60
CA GLU A 39 14.75 35.55 15.07
C GLU A 39 14.06 36.08 13.83
N VAL A 40 14.16 37.39 13.59
CA VAL A 40 13.63 38.00 12.38
C VAL A 40 14.69 37.95 11.28
N VAL A 41 14.46 37.11 10.28
CA VAL A 41 15.44 36.82 9.21
C VAL A 41 15.28 37.74 8.01
N ALA A 42 14.04 38.15 7.72
CA ALA A 42 13.76 39.01 6.57
C ALA A 42 12.63 40.01 6.85
N VAL A 43 12.54 41.04 6.02
CA VAL A 43 11.41 41.97 5.97
C VAL A 43 10.90 41.99 4.54
N GLU A 44 9.63 41.62 4.36
CA GLU A 44 8.91 41.64 3.10
C GLU A 44 7.97 42.85 3.07
N GLU A 45 7.88 43.55 1.94
CA GLU A 45 6.89 44.62 1.76
C GLU A 45 5.69 44.07 0.98
N VAL A 46 4.53 43.99 1.65
CA VAL A 46 3.29 43.43 1.09
C VAL A 46 2.23 44.51 1.11
N GLN A 47 1.77 44.96 -0.07
CA GLN A 47 0.73 46.00 -0.20
C GLN A 47 1.03 47.27 0.64
N GLU A 48 2.23 47.83 0.47
CA GLU A 48 2.73 49.02 1.21
C GLU A 48 2.85 48.84 2.74
N LYS A 49 2.91 47.59 3.22
CA LYS A 49 3.06 47.27 4.65
C LYS A 49 4.28 46.39 4.85
N SER A 50 5.14 46.77 5.80
CA SER A 50 6.29 45.96 6.20
C SER A 50 5.85 44.75 7.04
N VAL A 51 6.21 43.56 6.57
CA VAL A 51 5.98 42.25 7.21
C VAL A 51 7.33 41.66 7.59
N PHE A 52 7.48 41.30 8.86
CA PHE A 52 8.68 40.68 9.41
C PHE A 52 8.55 39.16 9.33
N VAL A 53 9.55 38.50 8.74
CA VAL A 53 9.62 37.03 8.64
C VAL A 53 10.42 36.52 9.83
N VAL A 54 9.73 35.88 10.76
CA VAL A 54 10.29 35.28 11.97
C VAL A 54 10.61 33.82 11.67
N LYS A 55 11.88 33.43 11.74
CA LYS A 55 12.30 32.03 11.71
C LYS A 55 12.27 31.48 13.13
N VAL A 56 11.53 30.39 13.33
CA VAL A 56 11.46 29.67 14.59
C VAL A 56 12.18 28.34 14.39
N SER A 57 13.13 28.04 15.27
CA SER A 57 13.87 26.77 15.24
C SER A 57 14.00 26.16 16.63
N THR A 58 13.85 24.84 16.71
CA THR A 58 14.02 24.08 17.95
C THR A 58 15.42 23.49 18.03
N ALA A 59 16.09 23.61 19.18
CA ALA A 59 17.49 23.17 19.35
C ALA A 59 17.77 21.69 19.04
N HIS A 60 16.74 20.82 19.05
CA HIS A 60 16.89 19.39 18.73
C HIS A 60 16.77 19.07 17.24
N ASP A 61 16.39 20.02 16.39
CA ASP A 61 16.23 19.76 14.97
C ASP A 61 16.43 21.04 14.13
N SER A 62 17.63 21.21 13.60
CA SER A 62 17.96 22.30 12.67
C SER A 62 17.23 22.17 11.32
N TYR A 63 16.67 20.99 11.00
CA TYR A 63 15.84 20.78 9.81
C TYR A 63 14.39 21.23 10.03
N ASN A 64 13.89 21.27 11.26
CA ASN A 64 12.49 21.60 11.55
C ASN A 64 12.26 23.10 11.85
N SER A 65 13.03 23.98 11.22
CA SER A 65 12.79 25.42 11.33
C SER A 65 11.69 25.87 10.37
N TYR A 66 10.76 26.71 10.85
CA TYR A 66 9.67 27.24 10.04
C TYR A 66 9.61 28.77 10.15
N ASN A 67 9.03 29.40 9.14
CA ASN A 67 8.92 30.85 9.04
C ASN A 67 7.50 31.32 9.29
N VAL A 68 7.35 32.34 10.11
CA VAL A 68 6.08 32.98 10.44
C VAL A 68 6.14 34.45 10.08
N ARG A 69 5.15 34.91 9.31
CA ARG A 69 5.01 36.30 8.89
C ARG A 69 4.25 37.12 9.93
N ARG A 70 4.82 38.24 10.36
CA ARG A 70 4.24 39.13 11.37
C ARG A 70 4.44 40.59 11.04
N ARG A 71 3.38 41.39 11.11
CA ARG A 71 3.47 42.86 11.07
C ARG A 71 3.78 43.40 12.45
N TYR A 72 4.44 44.56 12.51
CA TYR A 72 4.73 45.24 13.78
C TYR A 72 3.50 45.38 14.69
N ARG A 73 2.32 45.70 14.13
CA ARG A 73 1.06 45.79 14.90
C ARG A 73 0.69 44.50 15.63
N GLN A 74 1.09 43.34 15.12
CA GLN A 74 0.84 42.06 15.79
C GLN A 74 1.78 41.86 16.98
N PHE A 75 3.03 42.35 16.91
CA PHE A 75 3.93 42.39 18.07
C PHE A 75 3.41 43.34 19.15
N ASP A 76 2.89 44.50 18.75
CA ASP A 76 2.27 45.48 19.66
C ASP A 76 1.05 44.88 20.38
N ALA A 77 0.19 44.16 19.66
CA ALA A 77 -0.96 43.46 20.24
C ALA A 77 -0.53 42.35 21.21
N LEU A 78 0.44 41.49 20.83
CA LEU A 78 0.99 40.48 21.72
C LEU A 78 1.55 41.12 23.00
N HIS A 79 2.35 42.17 22.86
CA HIS A 79 2.97 42.85 23.99
C HIS A 79 1.92 43.49 24.93
N ALA A 80 0.84 44.03 24.37
CA ALA A 80 -0.27 44.57 25.16
C ALA A 80 -0.99 43.47 25.98
N VAL A 81 -1.22 42.30 25.38
CA VAL A 81 -1.82 41.15 26.08
C VAL A 81 -0.90 40.66 27.20
N LEU A 82 0.39 40.48 26.91
CA LEU A 82 1.36 40.06 27.91
C LEU A 82 1.45 41.04 29.08
N LYS A 83 1.39 42.35 28.81
CA LYS A 83 1.44 43.40 29.84
C LYS A 83 0.32 43.31 30.88
N LEU A 84 -0.81 42.69 30.54
CA LEU A 84 -1.91 42.47 31.48
C LEU A 84 -1.58 41.39 32.51
N GLY A 85 -0.78 40.39 32.12
CA GLY A 85 -0.45 39.22 32.95
C GLY A 85 0.94 39.24 33.58
N TYR A 86 1.89 39.99 33.02
CA TYR A 86 3.31 39.93 33.38
C TYR A 86 3.91 41.33 33.62
N ARG A 87 4.61 41.49 34.75
CA ARG A 87 5.19 42.78 35.16
C ARG A 87 6.59 43.04 34.59
N ASN A 88 7.37 41.98 34.35
CA ASN A 88 8.77 42.06 33.92
C ASN A 88 8.91 41.67 32.45
N LEU A 89 8.32 42.44 31.55
CA LEU A 89 8.39 42.16 30.12
C LEU A 89 9.56 42.88 29.45
N PRO A 90 10.21 42.24 28.46
CA PRO A 90 11.19 42.94 27.62
C PRO A 90 10.53 44.10 26.89
N GLU A 91 11.27 45.21 26.73
CA GLU A 91 10.75 46.37 26.03
C GLU A 91 10.54 46.07 24.54
N LEU A 92 9.33 46.36 24.04
CA LEU A 92 9.07 46.30 22.62
C LEU A 92 9.80 47.48 21.94
N PRO A 93 10.60 47.26 20.88
CA PRO A 93 11.30 48.34 20.19
C PRO A 93 10.29 49.41 19.75
N GLY A 94 10.55 50.65 20.18
CA GLY A 94 9.57 51.74 20.10
C GLY A 94 9.10 52.06 18.67
N LYS A 95 7.93 52.71 18.58
CA LYS A 95 7.36 53.25 17.34
C LYS A 95 8.12 54.48 16.79
N GLY A 96 9.22 54.89 17.43
CA GLY A 96 9.88 56.17 17.20
C GLY A 96 10.35 56.36 15.76
N GLY A 97 9.74 57.33 15.05
CA GLY A 97 10.21 57.79 13.75
C GLY A 97 9.28 57.54 12.56
N MET A 98 7.98 57.78 12.68
CA MET A 98 7.14 58.06 11.49
C MET A 98 7.44 59.46 10.88
N SER A 99 8.54 60.10 11.31
CA SER A 99 9.03 61.41 10.82
C SER A 99 10.28 61.29 9.93
N GLY A 100 10.87 60.10 9.79
CA GLY A 100 11.77 59.79 8.68
C GLY A 100 10.93 59.03 7.64
N GLY A 101 10.94 59.47 6.39
CA GLY A 101 10.04 58.96 5.34
C GLY A 101 9.98 57.43 5.26
N ARG A 102 8.85 56.93 4.74
CA ARG A 102 8.67 55.53 4.34
C ARG A 102 9.87 55.13 3.47
N GLY A 103 10.84 54.41 4.01
CA GLY A 103 12.07 54.06 3.28
C GLY A 103 13.40 54.22 4.02
N ASP A 104 13.45 54.63 5.29
CA ASP A 104 14.72 54.59 6.04
C ASP A 104 15.11 53.14 6.36
N GLN A 105 15.92 52.52 5.51
CA GLN A 105 16.39 51.14 5.66
C GLN A 105 17.05 50.93 7.04
N LYS A 106 17.74 51.93 7.58
CA LYS A 106 18.37 51.89 8.91
C LYS A 106 17.34 51.73 10.02
N PHE A 107 16.15 52.30 9.85
CA PHE A 107 15.05 52.15 10.78
C PHE A 107 14.45 50.75 10.75
N ILE A 108 14.28 50.19 9.55
CA ILE A 108 13.77 48.82 9.37
C ILE A 108 14.75 47.82 9.98
N ASP A 109 16.05 47.98 9.75
CA ASP A 109 17.09 47.11 10.30
C ASP A 109 17.17 47.20 11.83
N LYS A 110 17.18 48.42 12.39
CA LYS A 110 17.15 48.62 13.85
C LYS A 110 15.90 48.00 14.49
N ARG A 111 14.76 48.11 13.81
CA ARG A 111 13.50 47.49 14.26
C ARG A 111 13.57 45.96 14.15
N ARG A 112 14.13 45.40 13.08
CA ARG A 112 14.34 43.95 12.91
C ARG A 112 15.19 43.39 14.05
N ASP A 113 16.29 44.07 14.37
CA ASP A 113 17.21 43.61 15.41
C ASP A 113 16.57 43.73 16.80
N GLY A 114 15.84 44.82 17.05
CA GLY A 114 15.06 45.00 18.27
C GLY A 114 13.95 43.95 18.44
N LEU A 115 13.23 43.61 17.36
CA LEU A 115 12.18 42.57 17.40
C LEU A 115 12.79 41.18 17.62
N SER A 116 13.94 40.90 17.01
CA SER A 116 14.69 39.66 17.26
C SER A 116 15.13 39.56 18.72
N ALA A 117 15.65 40.64 19.31
CA ALA A 117 16.04 40.67 20.71
C ALA A 117 14.83 40.50 21.65
N TYR A 118 13.70 41.16 21.33
CA TYR A 118 12.44 41.00 22.05
C TYR A 118 11.95 39.55 22.05
N LEU A 119 11.94 38.89 20.89
CA LEU A 119 11.54 37.47 20.78
C LEU A 119 12.48 36.54 21.55
N ARG A 120 13.80 36.75 21.46
CA ARG A 120 14.77 35.98 22.24
C ARG A 120 14.53 36.12 23.74
N ALA A 121 14.24 37.34 24.21
CA ALA A 121 13.95 37.59 25.63
C ALA A 121 12.65 36.92 26.09
N LEU A 122 11.59 36.94 25.27
CA LEU A 122 10.35 36.23 25.57
C LEU A 122 10.54 34.71 25.68
N ILE A 123 11.37 34.12 24.82
CA ILE A 123 11.60 32.67 24.80
C ILE A 123 12.61 32.24 25.87
N ALA A 124 13.51 33.13 26.28
CA ALA A 124 14.46 32.89 27.37
C ALA A 124 13.78 32.74 28.74
N ASP A 125 12.64 33.40 28.95
CA ASP A 125 11.82 33.21 30.16
C ASP A 125 10.90 31.98 29.99
N PRO A 126 11.07 30.92 30.79
CA PRO A 126 10.29 29.69 30.65
C PRO A 126 8.79 29.87 30.93
N VAL A 127 8.40 30.91 31.67
CA VAL A 127 6.99 31.25 31.93
C VAL A 127 6.37 31.88 30.69
N LEU A 128 7.04 32.87 30.10
CA LEU A 128 6.58 33.54 28.88
C LEU A 128 6.64 32.61 27.67
N ALA A 129 7.70 31.80 27.52
CA ALA A 129 7.80 30.78 26.49
C ALA A 129 6.70 29.72 26.59
N GLY A 130 6.23 29.45 27.81
CA GLY A 130 5.12 28.54 28.08
C GLY A 130 3.74 29.15 27.84
N CYS A 131 3.62 30.46 27.65
CA CYS A 131 2.34 31.16 27.47
C CYS A 131 1.70 30.82 26.11
N ASP A 132 0.39 30.53 26.12
CA ASP A 132 -0.37 30.19 24.90
C ASP A 132 -0.31 31.31 23.85
N ASP A 133 -0.33 32.58 24.26
CA ASP A 133 -0.26 33.72 23.34
C ASP A 133 1.08 33.79 22.62
N VAL A 134 2.19 33.53 23.32
CA VAL A 134 3.55 33.52 22.74
C VAL A 134 3.71 32.32 21.81
N ARG A 135 3.27 31.13 22.22
CA ARG A 135 3.29 29.92 21.38
C ARG A 135 2.46 30.10 20.12
N SER A 136 1.22 30.56 20.25
CA SER A 136 0.33 30.82 19.11
C SER A 136 0.91 31.89 18.17
N PHE A 137 1.54 32.93 18.72
CA PHE A 137 2.23 33.95 17.95
C PHE A 137 3.44 33.40 17.18
N LEU A 138 4.09 32.36 17.67
CA LEU A 138 5.24 31.73 17.01
C LEU A 138 4.85 30.57 16.09
N GLU A 139 3.70 29.92 16.28
CA GLU A 139 3.28 28.72 15.54
C GLU A 139 2.43 29.02 14.29
N PHE A 140 1.43 29.91 14.40
CA PHE A 140 0.42 30.06 13.34
C PHE A 140 0.75 31.20 12.37
N GLY A 141 0.52 31.04 11.06
CA GLY A 141 0.44 32.20 10.14
C GLY A 141 -0.72 33.15 10.51
N SER A 142 -0.96 34.22 9.75
CA SER A 142 -2.25 34.90 9.91
C SER A 142 -3.41 33.92 9.68
N ALA A 143 -4.58 34.14 10.28
CA ALA A 143 -5.75 33.29 10.09
C ALA A 143 -6.09 33.08 8.59
N GLU A 144 -5.94 34.14 7.80
CA GLU A 144 -6.11 34.12 6.34
C GLU A 144 -5.12 33.17 5.64
N GLN A 145 -3.85 33.16 6.05
CA GLN A 145 -2.83 32.27 5.50
C GLN A 145 -3.07 30.81 5.90
N LEU A 146 -3.59 30.57 7.11
CA LEU A 146 -3.95 29.24 7.58
C LEU A 146 -5.17 28.69 6.82
N MET A 147 -6.21 29.51 6.66
CA MET A 147 -7.39 29.15 5.87
C MET A 147 -7.03 28.87 4.41
N GLY A 148 -6.13 29.65 3.81
CA GLY A 148 -5.61 29.39 2.47
C GLY A 148 -4.89 28.05 2.35
N LYS A 149 -3.97 27.74 3.28
CA LYS A 149 -3.28 26.44 3.31
C LYS A 149 -4.21 25.27 3.55
N LEU A 150 -5.24 25.44 4.40
CA LEU A 150 -6.23 24.41 4.66
C LEU A 150 -7.04 24.12 3.39
N HIS A 151 -7.53 25.17 2.72
CA HIS A 151 -8.28 25.03 1.48
C HIS A 151 -7.47 24.35 0.36
N GLU A 152 -6.18 24.71 0.22
CA GLU A 152 -5.27 24.06 -0.73
C GLU A 152 -5.11 22.56 -0.42
N LYS A 153 -4.96 22.20 0.86
CA LYS A 153 -4.88 20.80 1.28
C LYS A 153 -6.18 20.06 1.02
N ASP A 154 -7.33 20.66 1.31
CA ASP A 154 -8.64 20.06 1.04
C ASP A 154 -8.84 19.82 -0.46
N LEU A 155 -8.44 20.78 -1.31
CA LEU A 155 -8.48 20.61 -2.76
C LEU A 155 -7.59 19.45 -3.22
N MET A 156 -6.36 19.38 -2.73
CA MET A 156 -5.43 18.29 -3.05
C MET A 156 -5.97 16.93 -2.59
N VAL A 157 -6.53 16.84 -1.39
CA VAL A 157 -7.16 15.63 -0.87
C VAL A 157 -8.30 15.18 -1.78
N ASN A 158 -9.18 16.10 -2.19
CA ASN A 158 -10.29 15.77 -3.08
C ASN A 158 -9.82 15.25 -4.44
N VAL A 159 -8.75 15.84 -5.01
CA VAL A 159 -8.14 15.36 -6.26
C VAL A 159 -7.60 13.93 -6.08
N LEU A 160 -6.79 13.69 -5.05
CA LEU A 160 -6.20 12.38 -4.78
C LEU A 160 -7.25 11.31 -4.49
N VAL A 161 -8.30 11.65 -3.72
CA VAL A 161 -9.42 10.76 -3.45
C VAL A 161 -10.14 10.42 -4.76
N GLY A 162 -10.40 11.41 -5.62
CA GLY A 162 -11.02 11.19 -6.92
C GLY A 162 -10.19 10.31 -7.86
N GLU A 163 -8.86 10.47 -7.88
CA GLU A 163 -7.95 9.60 -8.65
C GLU A 163 -7.94 8.17 -8.10
N LYS A 164 -7.85 8.03 -6.77
CA LYS A 164 -7.90 6.73 -6.09
C LYS A 164 -9.23 6.01 -6.36
N ASP A 165 -10.35 6.72 -6.34
CA ASP A 165 -11.67 6.14 -6.60
C ASP A 165 -11.81 5.68 -8.05
N LYS A 166 -11.28 6.45 -9.02
CA LYS A 166 -11.20 6.02 -10.43
C LYS A 166 -10.36 4.75 -10.61
N ALA A 167 -9.20 4.68 -9.96
CA ALA A 167 -8.34 3.50 -10.01
C ALA A 167 -9.01 2.26 -9.40
N HIS A 168 -9.69 2.43 -8.26
CA HIS A 168 -10.48 1.39 -7.63
C HIS A 168 -11.60 0.87 -8.56
N GLU A 169 -12.29 1.78 -9.24
CA GLU A 169 -13.37 1.40 -10.16
C GLU A 169 -12.84 0.65 -11.40
N GLN A 170 -11.67 1.03 -11.91
CA GLN A 170 -10.99 0.28 -12.98
C GLN A 170 -10.61 -1.13 -12.53
N LEU A 171 -10.08 -1.28 -11.30
CA LEU A 171 -9.74 -2.59 -10.75
C LEU A 171 -10.99 -3.47 -10.57
N ARG A 172 -12.11 -2.91 -10.09
CA ARG A 172 -13.38 -3.64 -9.97
C ARG A 172 -13.86 -4.17 -11.31
N LYS A 173 -13.79 -3.37 -12.38
CA LYS A 173 -14.18 -3.79 -13.73
C LYS A 173 -13.31 -4.94 -14.24
N ARG A 174 -11.99 -4.83 -14.10
CA ARG A 174 -11.06 -5.90 -14.47
C ARG A 174 -11.31 -7.19 -13.69
N LEU A 175 -11.57 -7.08 -12.39
CA LEU A 175 -11.89 -8.25 -11.56
C LEU A 175 -13.18 -8.92 -12.05
N ALA A 176 -14.23 -8.14 -12.36
CA ALA A 176 -15.48 -8.67 -12.90
C ALA A 176 -15.27 -9.38 -14.25
N GLU A 177 -14.43 -8.83 -15.13
CA GLU A 177 -14.07 -9.46 -16.40
C GLU A 177 -13.33 -10.80 -16.21
N VAL A 178 -12.39 -10.85 -15.25
CA VAL A 178 -11.64 -12.08 -14.91
C VAL A 178 -12.57 -13.13 -14.33
N VAL A 179 -13.47 -12.77 -13.41
CA VAL A 179 -14.44 -13.72 -12.85
C VAL A 179 -15.38 -14.25 -13.93
N ALA A 180 -15.81 -13.40 -14.87
CA ALA A 180 -16.63 -13.80 -15.99
C ALA A 180 -15.88 -14.68 -17.01
N SER A 181 -14.57 -14.48 -17.19
CA SER A 181 -13.76 -15.35 -18.05
C SER A 181 -13.49 -16.70 -17.38
N GLU A 182 -13.21 -16.71 -16.08
CA GLU A 182 -13.02 -17.93 -15.29
C GLU A 182 -14.29 -18.79 -15.30
N SER A 183 -15.46 -18.19 -15.08
CA SER A 183 -16.73 -18.90 -15.11
C SER A 183 -17.00 -19.56 -16.48
N ARG A 184 -16.63 -18.87 -17.57
CA ARG A 184 -16.74 -19.41 -18.95
C ARG A 184 -15.78 -20.58 -19.18
N LEU A 185 -14.53 -20.45 -18.73
CA LEU A 185 -13.54 -21.52 -18.85
C LEU A 185 -13.93 -22.75 -18.01
N GLN A 186 -14.46 -22.54 -16.81
CA GLN A 186 -14.96 -23.63 -15.96
C GLN A 186 -16.12 -24.38 -16.62
N ALA A 187 -17.05 -23.67 -17.27
CA ALA A 187 -18.13 -24.29 -18.03
C ALA A 187 -17.60 -25.09 -19.23
N GLN A 188 -16.61 -24.56 -19.97
CA GLN A 188 -15.96 -25.27 -21.07
C GLN A 188 -15.22 -26.53 -20.60
N LEU A 189 -14.52 -26.47 -19.47
CA LEU A 189 -13.85 -27.64 -18.88
C LEU A 189 -14.85 -28.71 -18.45
N ALA A 190 -16.00 -28.33 -17.88
CA ALA A 190 -17.05 -29.26 -17.51
C ALA A 190 -17.63 -29.97 -18.75
N ASP A 191 -17.89 -29.23 -19.83
CA ASP A 191 -18.40 -29.78 -21.09
C ASP A 191 -17.40 -30.75 -21.73
N LEU A 192 -16.12 -30.35 -21.85
CA LEU A 192 -15.04 -31.20 -22.34
C LEU A 192 -14.91 -32.49 -21.52
N LYS A 193 -15.04 -32.41 -20.19
CA LYS A 193 -15.00 -33.59 -19.33
C LYS A 193 -16.18 -34.53 -19.64
N THR A 194 -17.39 -34.00 -19.80
CA THR A 194 -18.54 -34.83 -20.15
C THR A 194 -18.41 -35.49 -21.53
N GLN A 195 -17.88 -34.76 -22.51
CA GLN A 195 -17.58 -35.31 -23.84
C GLN A 195 -16.54 -36.43 -23.77
N LEU A 196 -15.50 -36.26 -22.94
CA LEU A 196 -14.47 -37.29 -22.75
C LEU A 196 -15.04 -38.56 -22.08
N ASP A 197 -15.87 -38.40 -21.04
CA ASP A 197 -16.52 -39.52 -20.35
C ASP A 197 -17.48 -40.27 -21.29
N GLU A 198 -18.24 -39.55 -22.12
CA GLU A 198 -19.14 -40.14 -23.11
C GLU A 198 -18.37 -40.89 -24.21
N ALA A 199 -17.28 -40.30 -24.72
CA ALA A 199 -16.41 -40.96 -25.68
C ALA A 199 -15.74 -42.22 -25.10
N ALA A 200 -15.38 -42.21 -23.82
CA ALA A 200 -14.85 -43.39 -23.13
C ALA A 200 -15.91 -44.50 -23.03
N ARG A 201 -17.16 -44.16 -22.67
CA ARG A 201 -18.29 -45.12 -22.66
C ARG A 201 -18.57 -45.70 -24.04
N GLN A 202 -18.59 -44.87 -25.07
CA GLN A 202 -18.79 -45.31 -26.46
C GLN A 202 -17.69 -46.27 -26.90
N ARG A 203 -16.42 -45.97 -26.57
CA ARG A 203 -15.30 -46.88 -26.86
C ARG A 203 -15.45 -48.23 -26.15
N GLU A 204 -15.86 -48.24 -24.89
CA GLU A 204 -16.06 -49.48 -24.14
C GLU A 204 -17.23 -50.31 -24.69
N GLN A 205 -18.33 -49.66 -25.07
CA GLN A 205 -19.45 -50.31 -25.76
C GLN A 205 -19.05 -50.89 -27.12
N MET A 206 -18.25 -50.15 -27.91
CA MET A 206 -17.70 -50.64 -29.17
C MET A 206 -16.75 -51.82 -28.97
N ARG A 207 -15.93 -51.78 -27.91
CA ARG A 207 -15.02 -52.87 -27.57
C ARG A 207 -15.76 -54.13 -27.17
N THR A 208 -16.71 -54.02 -26.24
CA THR A 208 -17.52 -55.15 -25.76
C THR A 208 -18.38 -55.76 -26.87
N SER A 209 -18.99 -54.96 -27.73
CA SER A 209 -19.74 -55.46 -28.91
C SER A 209 -18.83 -56.13 -29.94
N SER A 210 -17.62 -55.59 -30.16
CA SER A 210 -16.61 -56.22 -31.02
C SER A 210 -16.12 -57.56 -30.46
N GLU A 211 -15.79 -57.62 -29.16
CA GLU A 211 -15.39 -58.84 -28.46
C GLU A 211 -16.50 -59.91 -28.51
N ALA A 212 -17.76 -59.52 -28.29
CA ALA A 212 -18.91 -60.40 -28.41
C ALA A 212 -19.07 -60.94 -29.84
N SER A 213 -18.95 -60.08 -30.86
CA SER A 213 -19.03 -60.49 -32.27
C SER A 213 -17.92 -61.47 -32.66
N ILE A 214 -16.68 -61.21 -32.21
CA ILE A 214 -15.55 -62.13 -32.43
C ILE A 214 -15.79 -63.47 -31.73
N SER A 215 -16.32 -63.46 -30.50
CA SER A 215 -16.62 -64.69 -29.76
C SER A 215 -17.70 -65.53 -30.45
N ALA A 216 -18.76 -64.90 -30.96
CA ALA A 216 -19.82 -65.56 -31.71
C ALA A 216 -19.30 -66.15 -33.04
N ALA A 217 -18.48 -65.39 -33.78
CA ALA A 217 -17.86 -65.88 -35.01
C ALA A 217 -16.95 -67.11 -34.75
N ARG A 218 -16.22 -67.12 -33.63
CA ARG A 218 -15.42 -68.29 -33.21
C ARG A 218 -16.28 -69.51 -32.87
N GLN A 219 -17.40 -69.31 -32.17
CA GLN A 219 -18.35 -70.40 -31.87
C GLN A 219 -18.94 -70.99 -33.15
N GLN A 220 -19.42 -70.14 -34.06
CA GLN A 220 -19.95 -70.58 -35.36
C GLN A 220 -18.90 -71.34 -36.19
N ALA A 221 -17.65 -70.87 -36.20
CA ALA A 221 -16.57 -71.57 -36.89
C ALA A 221 -16.29 -72.96 -36.27
N HIS A 222 -16.35 -73.08 -34.94
CA HIS A 222 -16.18 -74.35 -34.25
C HIS A 222 -17.35 -75.32 -34.55
N GLU A 223 -18.59 -74.84 -34.51
CA GLU A 223 -19.78 -75.64 -34.86
C GLU A 223 -19.73 -76.10 -36.32
N ALA A 224 -19.37 -75.22 -37.26
CA ALA A 224 -19.22 -75.58 -38.66
C ALA A 224 -18.10 -76.62 -38.88
N ALA A 225 -17.00 -76.52 -38.15
CA ALA A 225 -15.92 -77.50 -38.20
C ALA A 225 -16.36 -78.87 -37.64
N ALA A 226 -17.13 -78.89 -36.56
CA ALA A 226 -17.70 -80.12 -35.99
C ALA A 226 -18.67 -80.79 -36.98
N ALA A 227 -19.62 -80.04 -37.54
CA ALA A 227 -20.57 -80.54 -38.54
C ALA A 227 -19.86 -81.05 -39.81
N ALA A 228 -18.79 -80.38 -40.24
CA ALA A 228 -17.97 -80.85 -41.37
C ALA A 228 -17.19 -82.14 -41.03
N GLY A 229 -16.80 -82.33 -39.76
CA GLY A 229 -16.21 -83.57 -39.26
C GLY A 229 -17.20 -84.73 -39.29
N GLU A 230 -18.41 -84.52 -38.74
CA GLU A 230 -19.50 -85.50 -38.75
C GLU A 230 -19.88 -85.90 -40.19
N ALA A 231 -20.04 -84.92 -41.09
CA ALA A 231 -20.35 -85.20 -42.49
C ALA A 231 -19.24 -85.97 -43.23
N ARG A 232 -17.96 -85.80 -42.83
CA ARG A 232 -16.86 -86.59 -43.37
C ARG A 232 -16.90 -88.02 -42.86
N GLU A 233 -17.13 -88.23 -41.57
CA GLU A 233 -17.30 -89.58 -41.01
C GLU A 233 -18.49 -90.31 -41.67
N GLU A 234 -19.63 -89.63 -41.87
CA GLU A 234 -20.78 -90.20 -42.57
C GLU A 234 -20.46 -90.55 -44.03
N ALA A 235 -19.73 -89.68 -44.75
CA ALA A 235 -19.32 -89.94 -46.13
C ALA A 235 -18.34 -91.12 -46.23
N GLU A 236 -17.36 -91.21 -45.32
CA GLU A 236 -16.43 -92.33 -45.22
C GLU A 236 -17.16 -93.64 -44.90
N ALA A 237 -18.13 -93.61 -43.98
CA ALA A 237 -18.96 -94.77 -43.65
C ALA A 237 -19.80 -95.23 -44.84
N HIS A 238 -20.43 -94.30 -45.58
CA HIS A 238 -21.19 -94.62 -46.78
C HIS A 238 -20.29 -95.21 -47.87
N GLN A 239 -19.07 -94.69 -48.03
CA GLN A 239 -18.12 -95.24 -48.99
C GLN A 239 -17.66 -96.66 -48.63
N GLN A 240 -17.40 -96.93 -47.36
CA GLN A 240 -17.11 -98.29 -46.88
C GLN A 240 -18.30 -99.26 -47.09
N GLN A 241 -19.54 -98.78 -46.94
CA GLN A 241 -20.73 -99.58 -47.24
C GLN A 241 -20.85 -99.92 -48.73
N LEU A 242 -20.53 -98.98 -49.63
CA LEU A 242 -20.51 -99.24 -51.06
C LEU A 242 -19.42 -100.26 -51.44
N GLU A 243 -18.20 -100.10 -50.92
CA GLU A 243 -17.09 -101.05 -51.18
C GLU A 243 -17.42 -102.46 -50.67
N THR A 244 -18.03 -102.57 -49.48
CA THR A 244 -18.47 -103.87 -48.95
C THR A 244 -19.62 -104.47 -49.75
N ALA A 245 -20.57 -103.66 -50.24
CA ALA A 245 -21.64 -104.12 -51.12
C ALA A 245 -21.10 -104.59 -52.48
N GLU A 246 -20.15 -103.89 -53.07
CA GLU A 246 -19.47 -104.30 -54.32
C GLU A 246 -18.69 -105.61 -54.12
N ALA A 247 -17.95 -105.74 -53.01
CA ALA A 247 -17.24 -106.97 -52.66
C ALA A 247 -18.21 -108.16 -52.49
N ALA A 248 -19.34 -107.96 -51.80
CA ALA A 248 -20.37 -108.99 -51.62
C ALA A 248 -21.02 -109.40 -52.96
N ASN A 249 -21.23 -108.45 -53.87
CA ASN A 249 -21.79 -108.74 -55.20
C ASN A 249 -20.78 -109.50 -56.08
N ARG A 250 -19.48 -109.22 -55.93
CA ARG A 250 -18.39 -109.94 -56.63
C ARG A 250 -18.30 -111.41 -56.21
N VAL A 251 -18.51 -111.71 -54.94
CA VAL A 251 -18.55 -113.10 -54.42
C VAL A 251 -19.79 -113.87 -54.90
N ARG A 252 -20.85 -113.20 -55.35
CA ARG A 252 -22.10 -113.84 -55.81
C ARG A 252 -22.11 -114.19 -57.31
N VAL A 253 -21.07 -113.80 -58.05
CA VAL A 253 -20.95 -113.98 -59.52
C VAL A 253 -19.89 -115.04 -59.88
N GLU A 254 -19.20 -115.62 -58.89
CA GLU A 254 -18.37 -116.82 -59.02
C GLU A 254 -19.14 -118.08 -58.59
#